data_AF-A0A9D1DMM8-F1
#
_entry.id   AF-A0A9D1DMM8-F1
#
_cell.length_a   1.000
_cell.length_b   1.000
_cell.length_c   1.000
_cell.angle_alpha   90.00
_cell.angle_beta   90.00
_cell.angle_gamma   90.00
#
_symmetry.space_group_name_H-M   'P 1'
#
loop_
_entity.id
_entity.type
_entity.pdbx_description
1 polymer ?
#
loop_
_entity_poly.entity_id
_entity_poly.type
_entity_poly.pdbx_seq_one_letter_code
_entity_poly.pdbx_strand_id
1 'polypeptide(L)'
;MPREFSLENTRNIGIMAHIDAGKTTTTERILFYTGVNYKIGETHEGTATMDWMEQEQERGITITSAATTCHWRGCRLNIIDTPGHVDFTVEVERSLRVLDGCVTVLCAKGGVEPQSETVWRQADHYNVPRLIYVNKMDIMGANFFNVIDMVHDRLKANAVPIQLPI
;
A
#
# COMPACT_ATOMS: atom_id res chain seq x y z
N MET A 1 29.81 11.66 4.03
CA MET A 1 28.93 12.73 3.53
C MET A 1 27.89 13.03 4.60
N PRO A 2 27.61 14.31 4.94
CA PRO A 2 26.48 14.64 5.80
C PRO A 2 25.18 14.20 5.13
N ARG A 3 24.17 13.78 5.91
CA ARG A 3 22.88 13.34 5.39
C ARG A 3 22.15 14.52 4.76
N GLU A 4 21.68 14.36 3.52
CA GLU A 4 20.90 15.37 2.80
C GLU A 4 19.53 15.63 3.47
N PHE A 5 18.97 14.60 4.11
CA PHE A 5 17.75 14.67 4.92
C PHE A 5 18.03 14.27 6.36
N SER A 6 17.42 14.98 7.31
CA SER A 6 17.43 14.59 8.73
C SER A 6 16.61 13.31 8.96
N LEU A 7 16.89 12.60 10.07
CA LEU A 7 16.15 11.39 10.43
C LEU A 7 14.66 11.67 10.61
N GLU A 8 14.33 12.80 11.25
CA GLU A 8 12.95 13.30 11.43
C GLU A 8 12.19 13.56 10.12
N ASN A 9 12.91 13.75 9.00
CA ASN A 9 12.33 13.99 7.66
C ASN A 9 12.43 12.77 6.75
N THR A 10 12.80 11.60 7.30
CA THR A 10 12.80 10.32 6.58
C THR A 10 11.54 9.54 6.96
N ARG A 11 10.87 8.93 5.98
CA ARG A 11 9.71 8.04 6.19
C ARG A 11 9.96 6.74 5.45
N ASN A 12 10.08 5.63 6.18
CA ASN A 12 10.09 4.29 5.59
C ASN A 12 8.66 3.74 5.63
N ILE A 13 7.98 3.71 4.49
CA ILE A 13 6.56 3.34 4.40
C ILE A 13 6.33 2.12 3.51
N GLY A 14 5.50 1.19 3.97
CA GLY A 14 5.02 0.08 3.16
C GLY A 14 3.64 0.37 2.60
N ILE A 15 3.36 -0.03 1.37
CA ILE A 15 1.98 -0.12 0.86
C ILE A 15 1.57 -1.58 0.99
N MET A 16 0.49 -1.85 1.71
CA MET A 16 -0.01 -3.20 1.97
C MET A 16 -1.49 -3.32 1.65
N ALA A 17 -1.89 -4.45 1.06
CA ALA A 17 -3.27 -4.71 0.69
C ALA A 17 -3.46 -6.19 0.37
N HIS A 18 -4.71 -6.64 0.27
CA HIS A 18 -5.03 -7.89 -0.42
C HIS A 18 -4.91 -7.74 -1.95
N ILE A 19 -5.02 -8.85 -2.67
CA ILE A 19 -5.00 -8.90 -4.14
C ILE A 19 -6.08 -7.97 -4.71
N ASP A 20 -5.82 -7.30 -5.83
CA ASP A 20 -6.76 -6.42 -6.53
C ASP A 20 -7.29 -5.20 -5.75
N ALA A 21 -6.78 -4.89 -4.56
CA ALA A 21 -7.12 -3.65 -3.86
C ALA A 21 -6.54 -2.38 -4.52
N GLY A 22 -5.59 -2.54 -5.46
CA GLY A 22 -4.92 -1.44 -6.17
C GLY A 22 -3.69 -0.88 -5.46
N LYS A 23 -2.98 -1.73 -4.71
CA LYS A 23 -1.73 -1.40 -4.01
C LYS A 23 -0.65 -0.86 -4.96
N THR A 24 -0.30 -1.61 -6.00
CA THR A 24 0.74 -1.25 -6.97
C THR A 24 0.34 -0.03 -7.80
N THR A 25 -0.93 0.08 -8.22
CA THR A 25 -1.47 1.28 -8.87
C THR A 25 -1.34 2.52 -7.98
N THR A 26 -1.57 2.37 -6.67
CA THR A 26 -1.39 3.47 -5.69
C THR A 26 0.08 3.87 -5.61
N THR A 27 1.00 2.90 -5.56
CA THR A 27 2.45 3.15 -5.57
C THR A 27 2.89 3.91 -6.82
N GLU A 28 2.48 3.47 -8.01
CA GLU A 28 2.78 4.15 -9.28
C GLU A 28 2.28 5.60 -9.30
N ARG A 29 1.09 5.86 -8.75
CA ARG A 29 0.57 7.23 -8.63
C ARG A 29 1.42 8.08 -7.68
N ILE A 30 1.87 7.53 -6.56
CA ILE A 30 2.79 8.24 -5.66
C ILE A 30 4.09 8.59 -6.39
N LEU A 31 4.68 7.65 -7.14
CA LEU A 31 5.91 7.90 -7.90
C LEU A 31 5.73 8.94 -9.00
N PHE A 32 4.58 8.95 -9.68
CA PHE A 32 4.24 9.98 -10.65
C PHE A 32 4.10 11.37 -10.01
N TYR A 33 3.32 11.49 -8.92
CA TYR A 33 3.10 12.79 -8.27
C TYR A 33 4.36 13.34 -7.59
N THR A 34 5.28 12.47 -7.17
CA THR A 34 6.58 12.87 -6.62
C THR A 34 7.63 13.18 -7.71
N GLY A 35 7.29 12.99 -8.98
CA GLY A 35 8.16 13.28 -10.12
C GLY A 35 9.26 12.25 -10.38
N VAL A 36 9.19 11.07 -9.76
CA VAL A 36 10.12 9.96 -10.03
C VAL A 36 9.81 9.35 -11.39
N ASN A 37 8.53 9.11 -11.68
CA ASN A 37 8.08 8.57 -12.96
C ASN A 37 7.46 9.68 -13.82
N TYR A 38 7.86 9.75 -15.09
CA TYR A 38 7.32 10.72 -16.06
C TYR A 38 6.02 10.27 -16.73
N LYS A 39 5.65 8.99 -16.54
CA LYS A 39 4.40 8.38 -17.01
C LYS A 39 3.85 7.49 -15.91
N ILE A 40 2.54 7.35 -15.86
CA ILE A 40 1.88 6.43 -14.94
C ILE A 40 1.88 5.05 -15.59
N GLY A 41 2.50 4.06 -14.93
CA GLY A 41 2.38 2.66 -15.34
C GLY A 41 1.06 2.05 -14.86
N GLU A 42 0.49 1.16 -15.65
CA GLU A 42 -0.63 0.31 -15.26
C GLU A 42 -0.19 -1.14 -15.15
N THR A 43 -0.56 -1.80 -14.05
CA THR A 43 -0.23 -3.21 -13.79
C THR A 43 -0.88 -4.15 -14.81
N HIS A 44 -2.11 -3.84 -15.24
CA HIS A 44 -2.82 -4.64 -16.24
C HIS A 44 -2.22 -4.54 -17.65
N GLU A 45 -1.45 -3.47 -17.93
CA GLU A 45 -0.77 -3.28 -19.21
C GLU A 45 0.71 -3.69 -19.16
N GLY A 46 1.18 -4.22 -18.01
CA GLY A 46 2.58 -4.61 -17.82
C GLY A 46 3.58 -3.44 -17.82
N THR A 47 3.10 -2.21 -17.64
CA THR A 47 3.94 -0.99 -17.70
C THR A 47 4.30 -0.44 -16.32
N ALA A 48 3.88 -1.11 -15.25
CA ALA A 48 4.22 -0.73 -13.87
C ALA A 48 5.74 -0.84 -13.65
N THR A 49 6.33 0.22 -13.10
CA THR A 49 7.78 0.28 -12.84
C THR A 49 8.18 -0.63 -11.67
N MET A 50 7.26 -0.84 -10.73
CA MET A 50 7.50 -1.68 -9.55
C MET A 50 7.45 -3.18 -9.83
N ASP A 51 6.66 -3.63 -10.81
CA ASP A 51 6.55 -5.03 -11.23
C ASP A 51 7.53 -5.29 -12.38
N TRP A 52 8.81 -5.49 -12.04
CA TRP A 52 9.90 -5.62 -13.02
C TRP A 52 10.10 -7.06 -13.51
N MET A 53 9.59 -8.07 -12.80
CA MET A 53 9.67 -9.46 -13.25
C MET A 53 8.63 -9.75 -14.34
N GLU A 54 9.03 -10.46 -15.40
CA GLU A 54 8.14 -10.87 -16.49
C GLU A 54 6.91 -11.64 -15.96
N GLN A 55 7.09 -12.45 -14.91
CA GLN A 55 6.01 -13.18 -14.24
C GLN A 55 5.03 -12.28 -13.48
N GLU A 56 5.49 -11.15 -12.93
CA GLU A 56 4.62 -10.16 -12.28
C GLU A 56 3.75 -9.46 -13.32
N GLN A 57 4.35 -9.08 -14.45
CA GLN A 57 3.66 -8.43 -15.57
C GLN A 57 2.65 -9.38 -16.25
N GLU A 58 3.02 -10.64 -16.49
CA GLU A 58 2.14 -11.64 -17.09
C GLU A 58 0.90 -11.95 -16.24
N ARG A 59 1.05 -11.95 -14.91
CA ARG A 59 0.00 -12.35 -13.98
C ARG A 59 -0.74 -11.17 -13.36
N GLY A 60 -0.24 -9.95 -13.53
CA GLY A 60 -0.79 -8.74 -12.92
C GLY A 60 -0.74 -8.75 -11.38
N ILE A 61 0.24 -9.45 -10.79
CA ILE A 61 0.43 -9.55 -9.33
C ILE A 61 1.86 -9.14 -8.94
N THR A 62 2.00 -8.49 -7.79
CA THR A 62 3.31 -8.22 -7.19
C THR A 62 3.80 -9.45 -6.43
N ILE A 63 4.99 -9.94 -6.77
CA ILE A 63 5.63 -11.14 -6.22
C ILE A 63 6.78 -10.74 -5.29
N THR A 64 7.59 -9.75 -5.67
CA THR A 64 8.76 -9.28 -4.92
C THR A 64 8.58 -7.86 -4.39
N SER A 65 9.20 -7.57 -3.24
CA SER A 65 9.14 -6.20 -2.71
C SER A 65 10.13 -5.30 -3.44
N ALA A 66 9.62 -4.27 -4.11
CA ALA A 66 10.42 -3.21 -4.70
C ALA A 66 10.53 -2.02 -3.74
N ALA A 67 11.74 -1.51 -3.54
CA ALA A 67 12.00 -0.35 -2.70
C ALA A 67 12.40 0.85 -3.56
N THR A 68 11.63 1.95 -3.49
CA THR A 68 11.87 3.16 -4.27
C THR A 68 11.94 4.38 -3.36
N THR A 69 12.95 5.23 -3.55
CA THR A 69 13.07 6.50 -2.84
C THR A 69 12.43 7.61 -3.67
N CYS A 70 11.56 8.41 -3.04
CA CYS A 70 11.00 9.62 -3.63
C CYS A 70 10.99 10.78 -2.62
N HIS A 71 10.71 11.99 -3.11
CA HIS A 71 10.75 13.21 -2.30
C HIS A 71 9.39 13.91 -2.34
N TRP A 72 8.88 14.28 -1.18
CA TRP A 72 7.59 14.96 -1.07
C TRP A 72 7.62 15.99 0.05
N ARG A 73 7.34 17.26 -0.29
CA ARG A 73 7.18 18.37 0.67
C ARG A 73 8.31 18.44 1.72
N GLY A 74 9.57 18.31 1.28
CA GLY A 74 10.75 18.37 2.16
C GLY A 74 11.04 17.09 2.95
N CYS A 75 10.27 16.03 2.77
CA CYS A 75 10.53 14.70 3.33
C CYS A 75 11.10 13.75 2.28
N ARG A 76 11.99 12.86 2.72
CA ARG A 76 12.42 11.68 1.96
C ARG A 76 11.49 10.52 2.30
N LEU A 77 10.89 9.93 1.29
CA LEU A 77 10.05 8.75 1.41
C LEU A 77 10.80 7.55 0.82
N ASN A 78 10.91 6.47 1.57
CA ASN A 78 11.36 5.18 1.06
C ASN A 78 10.14 4.26 1.06
N ILE A 79 9.62 3.97 -0.13
CA ILE A 79 8.40 3.20 -0.31
C ILE A 79 8.78 1.75 -0.59
N ILE A 80 8.20 0.82 0.15
CA ILE A 80 8.25 -0.61 -0.13
C ILE A 80 6.87 -1.07 -0.58
N ASP A 81 6.77 -1.54 -1.82
CA ASP A 81 5.54 -2.15 -2.32
C ASP A 81 5.52 -3.63 -1.95
N THR A 82 4.55 -4.06 -1.14
CA THR A 82 4.55 -5.42 -0.55
C THR A 82 3.65 -6.38 -1.31
N PRO A 83 3.96 -7.68 -1.46
CA PRO A 83 3.06 -8.62 -2.11
C PRO A 83 1.68 -8.68 -1.44
N GLY A 84 0.61 -8.73 -2.24
CA GLY A 84 -0.77 -8.82 -1.72
C GLY A 84 -1.32 -10.24 -1.64
N HIS A 85 -0.62 -11.20 -2.25
CA HIS A 85 -1.02 -12.60 -2.30
C HIS A 85 -0.55 -13.34 -1.04
N VAL A 86 -1.40 -14.24 -0.53
CA VAL A 86 -1.11 -15.08 0.65
C VAL A 86 0.10 -16.00 0.50
N ASP A 87 0.51 -16.26 -0.74
CA ASP A 87 1.62 -17.17 -1.06
C ASP A 87 2.98 -16.49 -0.84
N PHE A 88 2.99 -15.16 -0.68
CA PHE A 88 4.19 -14.35 -0.47
C PHE A 88 4.22 -13.69 0.91
N THR A 89 3.56 -14.32 1.90
CA THR A 89 3.48 -13.84 3.29
C THR A 89 4.85 -13.64 3.95
N VAL A 90 5.86 -14.44 3.62
CA VAL A 90 7.24 -14.28 4.13
C VAL A 90 7.84 -12.94 3.71
N GLU A 91 7.57 -12.51 2.49
CA GLU A 91 8.07 -11.26 1.93
C GLU A 91 7.36 -10.04 2.56
N VAL A 92 6.07 -10.18 2.85
CA VAL A 92 5.30 -9.19 3.62
C VAL A 92 5.87 -9.04 5.03
N GLU A 93 6.13 -10.14 5.74
CA GLU A 93 6.72 -10.07 7.09
C GLU A 93 8.10 -9.42 7.10
N ARG A 94 8.95 -9.77 6.13
CA ARG A 94 10.29 -9.19 6.01
C ARG A 94 10.20 -7.68 5.79
N SER A 95 9.27 -7.24 4.95
CA SER A 95 9.03 -5.82 4.70
C SER A 95 8.54 -5.11 5.96
N LEU A 96 7.58 -5.68 6.70
CA LEU A 96 7.02 -5.04 7.89
C LEU A 96 8.04 -4.83 9.01
N ARG A 97 9.08 -5.67 9.11
CA ARG A 97 10.17 -5.51 10.09
C ARG A 97 11.06 -4.29 9.86
N VAL A 98 11.12 -3.77 8.64
CA VAL A 98 12.02 -2.66 8.26
C VAL A 98 11.30 -1.34 8.08
N LEU A 99 9.98 -1.33 8.23
CA LEU A 99 9.12 -0.18 8.00
C LEU A 99 8.83 0.58 9.29
N ASP A 100 8.83 1.91 9.19
CA ASP A 100 8.43 2.80 10.29
C ASP A 100 6.90 3.02 10.32
N GLY A 101 6.22 2.71 9.21
CA GLY A 101 4.77 2.78 9.08
C GLY A 101 4.28 2.14 7.78
N CYS A 102 2.97 1.98 7.63
CA CYS A 102 2.39 1.50 6.38
C CYS A 102 1.03 2.10 6.04
N VAL A 103 0.69 2.06 4.76
CA VAL A 103 -0.61 2.41 4.20
C VAL A 103 -1.33 1.12 3.84
N THR A 104 -2.43 0.84 4.53
CA THR A 104 -3.32 -0.29 4.25
C THR A 104 -4.36 0.13 3.22
N VAL A 105 -4.27 -0.42 2.01
CA VAL A 105 -5.20 -0.15 0.92
C VAL A 105 -6.36 -1.15 1.00
N LEU A 106 -7.59 -0.63 1.05
CA LEU A 106 -8.82 -1.42 1.04
C LEU A 106 -9.67 -1.02 -0.17
N CYS A 107 -10.30 -2.00 -0.83
CA CYS A 107 -11.23 -1.72 -1.93
C CYS A 107 -12.58 -1.22 -1.38
N ALA A 108 -13.13 -0.13 -1.90
CA ALA A 108 -14.39 0.43 -1.45
C ALA A 108 -15.59 -0.52 -1.61
N LYS A 109 -15.53 -1.45 -2.56
CA LYS A 109 -16.57 -2.45 -2.80
C LYS A 109 -16.40 -3.70 -1.93
N GLY A 110 -15.16 -4.19 -1.79
CA GLY A 110 -14.86 -5.43 -1.04
C GLY A 110 -14.68 -5.22 0.47
N GLY A 111 -14.27 -4.01 0.88
CA GLY A 111 -13.95 -3.67 2.25
C GLY A 111 -12.84 -4.54 2.83
N VAL A 112 -13.08 -5.07 4.03
CA VAL A 112 -12.14 -5.97 4.72
C VAL A 112 -12.39 -7.42 4.33
N GLU A 113 -11.49 -7.98 3.54
CA GLU A 113 -11.52 -9.39 3.13
C GLU A 113 -10.69 -10.29 4.06
N PRO A 114 -10.88 -11.63 4.05
CA PRO A 114 -10.11 -12.55 4.89
C PRO A 114 -8.58 -12.38 4.74
N GLN A 115 -8.10 -12.09 3.54
CA GLN A 115 -6.67 -11.84 3.30
C GLN A 115 -6.21 -10.49 3.89
N SER A 116 -7.09 -9.48 3.93
CA SER A 116 -6.81 -8.21 4.59
C SER A 116 -6.57 -8.40 6.09
N GLU A 117 -7.33 -9.29 6.74
CA GLU A 117 -7.12 -9.63 8.15
C GLU A 117 -5.75 -10.26 8.40
N THR A 118 -5.29 -11.14 7.51
CA THR A 118 -3.97 -11.78 7.63
C THR A 118 -2.85 -10.73 7.58
N VAL A 119 -2.88 -9.87 6.57
CA VAL A 119 -1.89 -8.79 6.40
C VAL A 119 -1.96 -7.79 7.55
N TRP A 120 -3.17 -7.49 8.05
CA TRP A 120 -3.38 -6.63 9.21
C TRP A 120 -2.74 -7.22 10.48
N ARG A 121 -2.95 -8.51 10.76
CA ARG A 121 -2.35 -9.20 11.91
C ARG A 121 -0.83 -9.24 11.83
N GLN A 122 -0.26 -9.35 10.63
CA GLN A 122 1.19 -9.26 10.44
C GLN A 122 1.71 -7.87 10.84
N ALA A 123 1.01 -6.79 10.46
CA ALA A 123 1.37 -5.44 10.90
C ALA A 123 1.17 -5.22 12.41
N ASP A 124 0.14 -5.81 13.01
CA ASP A 124 -0.06 -5.82 14.46
C ASP A 124 1.11 -6.49 15.18
N HIS A 125 1.59 -7.64 14.68
CA HIS A 125 2.70 -8.38 15.29
C HIS A 125 3.98 -7.54 15.41
N TYR A 126 4.27 -6.72 14.40
CA TYR A 126 5.42 -5.83 14.39
C TYR A 126 5.12 -4.41 14.93
N ASN A 127 3.90 -4.18 15.46
CA ASN A 127 3.43 -2.88 15.97
C ASN A 127 3.62 -1.72 14.97
N VAL A 128 3.44 -1.98 13.68
CA VAL A 128 3.64 -0.98 12.62
C VAL A 128 2.49 0.03 12.64
N PRO A 129 2.76 1.35 12.80
CA PRO A 129 1.76 2.40 12.68
C PRO A 129 1.12 2.44 11.29
N ARG A 130 -0.19 2.65 11.23
CA ARG A 130 -0.98 2.46 10.00
C ARG A 130 -1.91 3.62 9.65
N LEU A 131 -2.01 3.89 8.36
CA LEU A 131 -3.09 4.66 7.75
C LEU A 131 -3.90 3.76 6.81
N ILE A 132 -5.21 3.93 6.77
CA ILE A 132 -6.08 3.20 5.84
C ILE A 132 -6.42 4.11 4.66
N TYR A 133 -6.22 3.61 3.44
CA TYR A 133 -6.63 4.25 2.20
C TYR A 133 -7.73 3.41 1.54
N VAL A 134 -8.95 3.95 1.49
CA VAL A 134 -10.07 3.32 0.80
C VAL A 134 -10.02 3.69 -0.69
N ASN A 135 -9.62 2.72 -1.51
CA ASN A 135 -9.40 2.87 -2.94
C ASN A 135 -10.59 2.39 -3.76
N LYS A 136 -10.58 2.68 -5.08
CA LYS A 136 -11.65 2.30 -6.02
C LYS A 136 -13.02 2.85 -5.63
N MET A 137 -13.08 4.10 -5.18
CA MET A 137 -14.32 4.78 -4.80
C MET A 137 -15.22 5.12 -6.01
N ASP A 138 -14.70 4.98 -7.22
CA ASP A 138 -15.34 5.25 -8.51
C ASP A 138 -16.16 4.06 -9.06
N ILE A 139 -16.01 2.86 -8.49
CA ILE A 139 -16.66 1.66 -9.00
C ILE A 139 -18.09 1.49 -8.47
N MET A 140 -18.92 0.80 -9.25
CA MET A 140 -20.28 0.45 -8.82
C MET A 140 -20.25 -0.43 -7.55
N GLY A 141 -20.96 0.02 -6.52
CA GLY A 141 -21.00 -0.64 -5.22
C GLY A 141 -19.93 -0.18 -4.24
N ALA A 142 -19.14 0.86 -4.55
CA ALA A 142 -18.26 1.50 -3.60
C ALA A 142 -19.04 2.07 -2.40
N ASN A 143 -18.67 1.70 -1.18
CA ASN A 143 -19.30 2.19 0.03
C ASN A 143 -18.27 2.44 1.14
N PHE A 144 -17.84 3.70 1.27
CA PHE A 144 -16.83 4.13 2.25
C PHE A 144 -17.22 3.81 3.70
N PHE A 145 -18.47 4.08 4.09
CA PHE A 145 -18.94 3.86 5.46
C PHE A 145 -18.98 2.38 5.82
N ASN A 146 -19.39 1.52 4.88
CA ASN A 146 -19.33 0.08 5.06
C ASN A 146 -17.88 -0.41 5.28
N VAL A 147 -16.88 0.18 4.59
CA VAL A 147 -15.47 -0.17 4.86
C VAL A 147 -15.08 0.21 6.29
N ILE A 148 -15.51 1.38 6.79
CA ILE A 148 -15.25 1.80 8.18
C ILE A 148 -15.88 0.81 9.16
N ASP A 149 -17.15 0.46 8.98
CA ASP A 149 -17.85 -0.51 9.83
C ASP A 149 -17.12 -1.86 9.83
N MET A 150 -16.69 -2.34 8.67
CA MET A 150 -15.92 -3.58 8.55
C MET A 150 -14.55 -3.50 9.24
N VAL A 151 -13.87 -2.35 9.23
CA VAL A 151 -12.60 -2.17 9.95
C VAL A 151 -12.83 -2.27 11.47
N HIS A 152 -13.90 -1.67 11.99
CA HIS A 152 -14.27 -1.82 13.39
C HIS A 152 -14.67 -3.25 13.74
N ASP A 153 -15.48 -3.90 12.90
CA ASP A 153 -16.06 -5.21 13.19
C ASP A 153 -15.09 -6.37 12.99
N ARG A 154 -14.30 -6.36 11.90
CA ARG A 154 -13.42 -7.47 11.53
C ARG A 154 -11.99 -7.29 12.03
N LEU A 155 -11.43 -6.09 11.84
CA LEU A 155 -10.05 -5.80 12.27
C LEU A 155 -9.97 -5.39 13.74
N LYS A 156 -11.11 -5.08 14.37
CA LYS A 156 -11.18 -4.56 15.75
C LYS A 156 -10.32 -3.30 15.94
N ALA A 157 -10.16 -2.52 14.86
CA ALA A 157 -9.33 -1.34 14.85
C ALA A 157 -10.17 -0.07 15.10
N ASN A 158 -9.55 0.93 15.73
CA ASN A 158 -10.17 2.24 15.94
C ASN A 158 -9.96 3.12 14.69
N ALA A 159 -10.74 2.88 13.64
CA ALA A 159 -10.72 3.73 12.44
C ALA A 159 -11.27 5.12 12.73
N VAL A 160 -10.53 6.17 12.34
CA VAL A 160 -10.95 7.56 12.46
C VAL A 160 -10.97 8.18 11.06
N PRO A 161 -12.17 8.42 10.48
CA PRO A 161 -12.27 9.03 9.16
C PRO A 161 -11.75 10.48 9.18
N ILE A 162 -10.72 10.76 8.38
CA ILE A 162 -10.16 12.11 8.20
C ILE A 162 -10.63 12.79 6.90
N GLN A 163 -11.33 12.04 6.04
CA GLN A 163 -11.89 12.47 4.77
C GLN A 163 -13.28 11.85 4.59
N LEU A 164 -14.15 12.52 3.82
CA LEU A 164 -15.45 12.02 3.40
C LEU A 164 -15.53 12.01 1.87
N PRO A 165 -16.17 11.00 1.27
CA PRO A 165 -16.44 11.00 -0.17
C PRO A 165 -17.43 12.12 -0.54
N ILE A 166 -17.31 12.64 -1.77
CA ILE A 166 -18.18 13.68 -2.35
C ILE A 166 -19.12 13.03 -3.36
#